data_AF-A0A4P7VSB4-F1
#
_entry.id   AF-A0A4P7VSB4-F1
#
_cell.length_a   1.000
_cell.length_b   1.000
_cell.length_c   1.000
_cell.angle_alpha   90.00
_cell.angle_beta   90.00
_cell.angle_gamma   90.00
#
_symmetry.space_group_name_H-M   'P 1'
#
loop_
_entity.id
_entity.type
_entity.pdbx_description
1 polymer ?
#
loop_
_entity_poly.entity_id
_entity_poly.type
_entity_poly.pdbx_seq_one_letter_code
_entity_poly.pdbx_strand_id
1 'polypeptide(L)'
;MRTNGTLQYLKVVPGGENEYGEPIEATTEWSDPIECSIKTNSDNRKGKYEDGEFRMASFTVLIESDEEAQFERVKLTRHSEELGEFRVMSREPLTTVGRIQILV
;
A
#
# COMPACT_ATOMS: atom_id res chain seq x y z
N MET A 1 -6.71 16.53 7.03
CA MET A 1 -7.15 15.96 5.73
C MET A 1 -8.57 15.41 5.86
N ARG A 2 -9.28 15.14 4.76
CA ARG A 2 -10.44 14.22 4.80
C ARG A 2 -9.91 12.81 4.54
N THR A 3 -9.60 12.08 5.60
CA THR A 3 -9.26 10.66 5.51
C THR A 3 -10.52 9.90 5.13
N ASN A 4 -10.41 9.04 4.12
CA ASN A 4 -11.53 8.28 3.58
C ASN A 4 -11.30 6.76 3.68
N GLY A 5 -10.17 6.37 4.25
CA GLY A 5 -9.80 4.98 4.40
C GLY A 5 -8.51 4.84 5.20
N THR A 6 -8.04 3.61 5.29
CA THR A 6 -6.79 3.21 5.91
C THR A 6 -5.94 2.45 4.89
N LEU A 7 -4.63 2.66 4.98
CA LEU A 7 -3.60 1.97 4.22
C LEU A 7 -2.79 1.14 5.20
N GLN A 8 -2.63 -0.14 4.89
CA GLN A 8 -1.67 -1.02 5.56
C GLN A 8 -0.63 -1.41 4.52
N TYR A 9 0.64 -1.39 4.88
CA TYR A 9 1.72 -1.81 3.98
C TYR A 9 2.39 -3.06 4.50
N LEU A 10 2.92 -3.86 3.58
CA LEU A 10 3.69 -5.04 3.94
C LEU A 10 5.08 -4.59 4.40
N LYS A 11 5.38 -4.81 5.68
CA LYS A 11 6.71 -4.65 6.26
C LYS A 11 7.45 -5.97 6.13
N VAL A 12 8.61 -5.93 5.51
CA VAL A 12 9.55 -7.05 5.55
C VAL A 12 10.39 -6.88 6.80
N VAL A 13 10.25 -7.78 7.76
CA VAL A 13 11.14 -7.86 8.91
C VAL A 13 12.37 -8.61 8.43
N PRO A 14 13.54 -7.95 8.29
CA PRO A 14 14.74 -8.62 7.85
C PRO A 14 15.07 -9.74 8.84
N GLY A 15 15.29 -10.94 8.30
CA GLY A 15 15.80 -12.06 9.07
C GLY A 15 17.13 -11.69 9.70
N GLY A 16 17.30 -12.03 10.97
CA GLY A 16 18.51 -11.78 11.74
C GLY A 16 19.08 -13.08 12.30
N GLU A 17 20.02 -12.95 13.23
CA GLU A 17 20.50 -14.06 14.04
C GLU A 17 19.90 -13.90 15.44
N ASN A 18 19.27 -14.94 15.98
CA ASN A 18 18.78 -14.90 17.36
C ASN A 18 19.96 -14.93 18.36
N GLU A 19 19.70 -14.68 19.63
CA GLU A 19 20.72 -14.72 20.71
C GLU A 19 21.43 -16.09 20.87
N TYR A 20 20.94 -17.13 20.17
CA TYR A 20 21.49 -18.48 20.14
C TYR A 20 22.25 -18.83 18.84
N GLY A 21 22.43 -17.87 17.92
CA GLY A 21 23.15 -18.09 16.67
C GLY A 21 22.33 -18.77 15.56
N GLU A 22 21.00 -18.86 15.72
CA GLU A 22 20.13 -19.46 14.72
C GLU A 22 19.63 -18.40 13.71
N PRO A 23 19.61 -18.72 12.40
CA PRO A 23 19.08 -17.82 11.39
C PRO A 23 17.56 -17.70 11.55
N ILE A 24 17.10 -16.48 11.77
CA ILE A 24 15.68 -16.12 11.75
C ILE A 24 15.30 -15.86 10.30
N GLU A 25 14.28 -16.56 9.80
CA GLU A 25 13.75 -16.32 8.46
C GLU A 25 13.08 -14.94 8.40
N ALA A 26 13.29 -14.24 7.27
CA ALA A 26 12.63 -12.95 7.05
C ALA A 26 11.11 -13.17 6.98
N THR A 27 10.38 -12.59 7.93
CA THR A 27 8.92 -12.66 7.98
C THR A 27 8.33 -11.39 7.40
N THR A 28 7.20 -11.52 6.71
CA THR A 28 6.41 -10.38 6.23
C THR A 28 5.22 -10.18 7.15
N GLU A 29 5.09 -8.97 7.69
CA GLU A 29 3.97 -8.57 8.55
C GLU A 29 3.25 -7.35 7.95
N TRP A 30 1.95 -7.24 8.18
CA TRP A 30 1.22 -6.04 7.80
C TRP A 30 1.41 -4.96 8.87
N SER A 31 1.62 -3.72 8.42
CA SER A 31 1.64 -2.56 9.32
C SER A 31 0.30 -2.28 9.96
N ASP A 32 0.36 -1.44 11.00
CA ASP A 32 -0.81 -0.76 11.53
C ASP A 32 -1.54 0.03 10.42
N PRO A 33 -2.88 0.13 10.52
CA PRO A 33 -3.70 0.89 9.58
C PRO A 33 -3.39 2.37 9.70
N ILE A 34 -2.76 2.94 8.67
CA ILE A 34 -2.46 4.37 8.56
C ILE A 34 -3.66 5.05 7.92
N GLU A 35 -4.19 6.10 8.54
CA GLU A 35 -5.24 6.91 7.94
C GLU A 35 -4.76 7.56 6.64
N CYS A 36 -5.52 7.36 5.56
CA CYS A 36 -5.15 7.82 4.23
C CYS A 36 -6.34 8.40 3.47
N SER A 37 -6.03 9.21 2.47
CA SER A 37 -7.01 9.71 1.51
C SER A 37 -6.89 8.93 0.21
N ILE A 38 -7.82 8.00 -0.01
CA ILE A 38 -7.90 7.18 -1.22
C ILE A 38 -8.74 7.91 -2.27
N LYS A 39 -8.15 8.15 -3.43
CA LYS A 39 -8.81 8.72 -4.61
C LYS A 39 -8.77 7.68 -5.74
N THR A 40 -9.93 7.21 -6.17
CA THR A 40 -10.04 6.34 -7.34
C THR A 40 -9.68 7.14 -8.60
N ASN A 41 -8.63 6.75 -9.31
CA ASN A 41 -8.21 7.40 -10.55
C ASN A 41 -8.91 6.75 -11.75
N SER A 42 -8.79 5.42 -11.86
CA SER A 42 -9.44 4.64 -12.92
C SER A 42 -9.87 3.30 -12.36
N ASP A 43 -11.16 2.97 -12.43
CA ASP A 43 -11.71 1.65 -12.07
C ASP A 43 -12.25 1.03 -13.37
N ASN A 44 -11.38 0.35 -14.13
CA ASN A 44 -11.80 -0.32 -15.35
C ASN A 44 -12.39 -1.70 -15.02
N ARG A 45 -13.63 -1.72 -14.54
CA ARG A 45 -14.44 -2.95 -14.36
C ARG A 45 -14.99 -3.55 -15.67
N LYS A 46 -14.57 -3.07 -16.84
CA LYS A 46 -15.20 -3.40 -18.14
C LYS A 46 -14.35 -4.19 -19.13
N GLY A 47 -13.12 -4.56 -18.78
CA GLY A 47 -12.26 -5.34 -19.68
C GLY A 47 -12.63 -6.81 -19.73
N LYS A 48 -13.59 -7.22 -20.57
CA LYS A 48 -13.68 -8.61 -21.04
C LYS A 48 -12.65 -8.78 -22.16
N TYR A 49 -11.59 -9.54 -21.89
CA TYR A 49 -10.70 -10.12 -22.90
C TYR A 49 -10.65 -11.64 -22.70
N GLU A 50 -10.41 -12.39 -23.78
CA GLU A 50 -10.65 -13.84 -23.91
C GLU A 50 -9.85 -14.75 -22.95
N ASP A 51 -8.84 -14.25 -22.23
CA ASP A 51 -7.86 -15.10 -21.52
C ASP A 51 -7.42 -14.55 -20.15
N GLY A 52 -8.32 -13.90 -19.40
CA GLY A 52 -8.06 -13.55 -17.99
C GLY A 52 -8.62 -12.20 -17.55
N GLU A 53 -9.32 -12.18 -16.43
CA GLU A 53 -9.91 -10.98 -15.83
C GLU A 53 -8.81 -10.05 -15.29
N PHE A 54 -8.34 -9.12 -16.14
CA PHE A 54 -7.37 -8.11 -15.71
C PHE A 54 -8.10 -6.93 -15.07
N ARG A 55 -8.12 -6.87 -13.73
CA ARG A 55 -8.57 -5.68 -12.99
C ARG A 55 -7.47 -4.62 -12.98
N MET A 56 -7.48 -3.72 -13.96
CA MET A 56 -6.76 -2.45 -13.88
C MET A 56 -7.61 -1.44 -13.11
N ALA A 57 -7.44 -1.41 -11.79
CA ALA A 57 -7.96 -0.34 -10.95
C ALA A 57 -6.77 0.43 -10.36
N SER A 58 -6.65 1.71 -10.73
CA SER A 58 -5.60 2.58 -10.22
C SER A 58 -6.15 3.52 -9.16
N PHE A 59 -5.50 3.56 -8.00
CA PHE A 59 -5.88 4.41 -6.89
C PHE A 59 -4.71 5.32 -6.52
N THR A 60 -5.02 6.59 -6.32
CA THR A 60 -4.08 7.56 -5.76
C THR A 60 -4.34 7.64 -4.26
N VAL A 61 -3.36 7.26 -3.46
CA VAL A 61 -3.44 7.28 -2.00
C VAL A 61 -2.53 8.38 -1.48
N LEU A 62 -3.07 9.28 -0.66
CA LEU A 62 -2.27 10.25 0.06
C LEU A 62 -2.18 9.87 1.53
N ILE A 63 -0.95 9.78 2.05
CA ILE A 63 -0.65 9.54 3.45
C ILE A 63 0.19 10.68 4.02
N GLU A 64 -0.02 10.98 5.30
CA GLU A 64 0.84 11.84 6.11
C GLU A 64 1.81 10.90 6.83
N SER A 65 2.89 10.50 6.16
CA SER A 65 3.86 9.53 6.65
C SER A 65 5.28 9.90 6.27
N ASP A 66 6.22 9.27 6.93
CA ASP A 66 7.65 9.50 6.80
C ASP A 66 8.18 9.11 5.41
N GLU A 67 8.98 9.99 4.82
CA GLU A 67 9.41 9.98 3.41
C GLU A 67 10.23 8.72 3.03
N GLU A 68 10.76 8.03 4.06
CA GLU A 68 11.61 6.85 3.96
C GLU A 68 10.84 5.53 3.88
N ALA A 69 9.53 5.53 4.14
CA ALA A 69 8.76 4.30 4.16
C ALA A 69 8.62 3.71 2.74
N GLN A 70 9.32 2.60 2.49
CA GLN A 70 9.24 1.86 1.24
C GLN A 70 8.10 0.85 1.30
N PHE A 71 7.07 1.11 0.50
CA PHE A 71 5.89 0.27 0.40
C PHE A 71 5.94 -0.48 -0.93
N GLU A 72 6.12 -1.80 -0.89
CA GLU A 72 6.09 -2.60 -2.12
C GLU A 72 4.67 -3.08 -2.45
N ARG A 73 3.95 -3.46 -1.40
CA ARG A 73 2.53 -3.85 -1.43
C ARG A 73 1.78 -3.11 -0.36
N VAL A 74 0.58 -2.67 -0.71
CA VAL A 74 -0.33 -2.01 0.21
C VAL A 74 -1.71 -2.62 0.12
N LYS A 75 -2.36 -2.71 1.26
CA LYS A 75 -3.74 -3.12 1.42
C LYS A 75 -4.55 -1.88 1.71
N LEU A 76 -5.57 -1.65 0.89
CA LEU A 76 -6.42 -0.47 1.01
C LEU A 76 -7.79 -0.85 1.55
N THR A 77 -8.23 -0.10 2.56
CA THR A 77 -9.56 -0.25 3.17
C THR A 77 -10.23 1.11 3.18
N ARG A 78 -11.45 1.21 2.65
CA ARG A 78 -12.22 2.45 2.54
C ARG A 78 -13.52 2.31 3.31
N HIS A 79 -13.75 3.11 4.36
CA HIS A 79 -15.02 3.14 5.12
C HIS A 79 -15.57 1.73 5.46
N SER A 80 -14.70 0.81 5.91
CA SER A 80 -15.00 -0.60 6.23
C SER A 80 -15.11 -1.57 5.04
N GLU A 81 -14.94 -1.12 3.81
CA GLU A 81 -14.80 -2.00 2.63
C GLU A 81 -13.33 -2.21 2.29
N GLU A 82 -12.90 -3.46 2.25
CA GLU A 82 -11.58 -3.81 1.73
C GLU A 82 -11.58 -3.66 0.21
N LEU A 83 -10.83 -2.68 -0.30
CA LEU A 83 -10.65 -2.49 -1.75
C LEU A 83 -9.79 -3.61 -2.34
N GLY A 84 -8.88 -4.14 -1.52
CA GLY A 84 -7.98 -5.23 -1.86
C GLY A 84 -6.50 -4.89 -1.62
N GLU A 85 -5.65 -5.78 -2.09
CA GLU A 85 -4.20 -5.62 -2.08
C GLU A 85 -3.73 -5.12 -3.44
N PHE A 86 -2.94 -4.05 -3.42
CA PHE A 86 -2.39 -3.43 -4.61
C PHE A 86 -0.88 -3.31 -4.49
N ARG A 87 -0.19 -3.46 -5.62
CA ARG A 87 1.24 -3.21 -5.70
C ARG A 87 1.47 -1.72 -5.93
N VAL A 88 2.42 -1.13 -5.22
CA VAL A 88 2.78 0.27 -5.46
C VAL A 88 3.42 0.39 -6.83
N MET A 89 2.79 1.19 -7.70
CA MET A 89 3.30 1.50 -9.04
C MET A 89 4.24 2.70 -9.01
N SER A 90 3.89 3.75 -8.25
CA SER A 90 4.70 4.96 -8.13
C SER A 90 4.55 5.59 -6.75
N ARG A 91 5.62 6.25 -6.27
CA ARG A 91 5.60 7.08 -5.07
C ARG A 91 6.13 8.46 -5.41
N GLU A 92 5.41 9.48 -4.99
CA GLU A 92 5.77 10.88 -5.15
C GLU A 92 5.73 11.54 -3.76
N PRO A 93 6.89 11.78 -3.12
CA PRO A 93 6.94 12.53 -1.89
C PRO A 93 6.67 14.02 -2.17
N LEU A 94 5.67 14.57 -1.48
CA LEU A 94 5.30 15.97 -1.49
C LEU A 94 5.93 16.67 -0.28
N THR A 95 7.23 16.93 -0.38
CA THR A 95 8.07 17.52 0.70
C THR A 95 7.55 18.87 1.20
N THR A 96 6.93 19.67 0.34
CA THR A 96 6.32 20.97 0.70
C THR A 96 5.22 20.88 1.76
N VAL A 97 4.56 19.72 1.86
CA VAL A 97 3.40 19.51 2.73
C VAL A 97 3.57 18.30 3.66
N GLY A 98 4.76 17.68 3.68
CA GLY A 98 5.06 16.49 4.50
C GLY A 98 4.16 15.30 4.19
N ARG A 99 3.88 15.05 2.90
CA ARG A 99 2.94 14.01 2.45
C ARG A 99 3.58 13.11 1.42
N ILE A 100 3.02 11.91 1.27
CA ILE A 100 3.42 10.99 0.22
C ILE A 100 2.18 10.67 -0.61
N GLN A 101 2.28 10.90 -1.91
CA GLN A 101 1.32 10.43 -2.89
C GLN A 101 1.80 9.09 -3.44
N ILE A 102 0.97 8.07 -3.29
CA ILE A 102 1.25 6.71 -3.74
C ILE A 102 0.24 6.40 -4.84
N LEU A 103 0.72 5.92 -5.98
CA LEU A 103 -0.11 5.41 -7.06
C LEU A 103 -0.02 3.89 -7.04
N VAL A 104 -1.17 3.26 -6.86
CA VAL A 104 -1.36 1.81 -6.87
C VAL A 104 -2.32 1.39 -7.96
#